data_AF-A0A0Q6S361-F1
#
_entry.id   AF-A0A0Q6S361-F1
#
_cell.length_a   1.000
_cell.length_b   1.000
_cell.length_c   1.000
_cell.angle_alpha   90.00
_cell.angle_beta   90.00
_cell.angle_gamma   90.00
#
_symmetry.space_group_name_H-M   'P 1'
#
loop_
_entity.id
_entity.type
_entity.pdbx_description
1 polymer ?
#
loop_
_entity_poly.entity_id
_entity_poly.type
_entity_poly.pdbx_seq_one_letter_code
_entity_poly.pdbx_strand_id
1 'polypeptide(L)'
;MFAGRYLWWMLIAMAIFLFFAICFDYVTWAVVAMSGCARIAGSCGPIILTMTGTVKPAGVYLAGGIILAVTVARTRYIGLGWAWGLSAFIWFVASAPFPLLLASGWTGQLKAETVLESLPVAFLFLVAFCAYIGWSFEDGGGKPLGPWRPLRAAIQACAAYGALIAVAQAPAFAALPGRLLGQPSLSAWLEALQPRLRDLLTFGTDGNGLAYLACGVFASGLMLSLVPQNIVQLGARFLAPFMLRGSRH
;
A
#
# COMPACT_ATOMS: atom_id res chain seq x y z
N MET A 1 -12.14 3.03 -23.50
CA MET A 1 -10.91 2.23 -23.28
C MET A 1 -11.14 1.40 -22.03
N PHE A 2 -11.30 0.08 -22.15
CA PHE A 2 -11.67 -0.79 -21.01
C PHE A 2 -10.48 -1.59 -20.43
N ALA A 3 -9.33 -1.61 -21.10
CA ALA A 3 -8.26 -2.58 -20.80
C ALA A 3 -7.47 -2.31 -19.51
N GLY A 4 -7.23 -1.04 -19.14
CA GLY A 4 -6.34 -0.69 -18.02
C GLY A 4 -6.86 -1.11 -16.64
N ARG A 5 -8.17 -0.94 -16.40
CA ARG A 5 -8.82 -1.27 -15.12
C ARG A 5 -8.93 -2.78 -14.90
N TYR A 6 -9.41 -3.53 -15.91
CA TYR A 6 -9.54 -4.98 -15.79
C TYR A 6 -8.18 -5.66 -15.65
N LEU A 7 -7.16 -5.16 -16.35
CA LEU A 7 -5.79 -5.65 -16.19
C LEU A 7 -5.27 -5.41 -14.77
N TRP A 8 -5.53 -4.25 -14.17
CA TRP A 8 -5.14 -3.96 -12.79
C TRP A 8 -5.81 -4.89 -11.77
N TRP A 9 -7.14 -5.04 -11.85
CA TRP A 9 -7.88 -5.96 -10.98
C TRP A 9 -7.47 -7.41 -11.18
N MET A 10 -7.24 -7.84 -12.42
CA MET A 10 -6.76 -9.18 -12.73
C MET A 10 -5.36 -9.43 -12.15
N LEU A 11 -4.43 -8.50 -12.31
CA LEU A 11 -3.06 -8.64 -11.80
C LEU A 11 -3.00 -8.59 -10.27
N ILE A 12 -3.83 -7.75 -9.64
CA ILE A 12 -3.95 -7.75 -8.17
C ILE A 12 -4.60 -9.04 -7.69
N ALA A 13 -5.66 -9.51 -8.34
CA ALA A 13 -6.28 -10.78 -7.99
C ALA A 13 -5.30 -11.95 -8.15
N MET A 14 -4.49 -11.96 -9.21
CA MET A 14 -3.42 -12.94 -9.41
C MET A 14 -2.34 -12.83 -8.33
N ALA A 15 -1.91 -11.63 -7.95
CA ALA A 15 -0.91 -11.44 -6.90
C ALA A 15 -1.43 -11.87 -5.52
N ILE A 16 -2.69 -11.54 -5.20
CA ILE A 16 -3.37 -12.00 -3.99
C ILE A 16 -3.50 -13.52 -4.02
N PHE A 17 -3.96 -14.11 -5.13
CA PHE A 17 -4.07 -15.56 -5.27
C PHE A 17 -2.72 -16.25 -5.08
N LEU A 18 -1.64 -15.72 -5.69
CA LEU A 18 -0.29 -16.26 -5.55
C LEU A 18 0.20 -16.16 -4.09
N PHE A 19 -0.06 -15.04 -3.41
CA PHE A 19 0.23 -14.87 -1.99
C PHE A 19 -0.51 -15.92 -1.14
N PHE A 20 -1.83 -16.08 -1.34
CA PHE A 20 -2.64 -17.04 -0.59
C PHE A 20 -2.24 -18.50 -0.89
N ALA A 21 -2.03 -18.86 -2.16
CA ALA A 21 -1.65 -20.21 -2.55
C ALA A 21 -0.30 -20.64 -1.94
N ILE A 22 0.65 -19.72 -1.84
CA ILE A 22 1.98 -19.96 -1.29
C ILE A 22 1.98 -19.91 0.24
N CYS A 23 1.28 -18.96 0.85
CA CYS A 23 1.31 -18.77 2.31
C CYS A 23 0.43 -19.78 3.07
N PHE A 24 -0.72 -20.19 2.51
CA PHE A 24 -1.66 -21.10 3.18
C PHE A 24 -1.28 -22.60 3.05
N ASP A 25 -0.01 -22.90 2.78
CA ASP A 25 0.52 -24.27 2.67
C ASP A 25 -0.15 -25.17 1.62
N TYR A 26 -1.12 -24.70 0.81
CA TYR A 26 -1.75 -25.51 -0.23
C TYR A 26 -0.74 -26.08 -1.23
N VAL A 27 0.21 -25.24 -1.68
CA VAL A 27 1.28 -25.65 -2.57
C VAL A 27 2.28 -26.57 -1.86
N THR A 28 2.63 -26.27 -0.61
CA THR A 28 3.56 -27.08 0.19
C THR A 28 2.99 -28.48 0.46
N TRP A 29 1.71 -28.58 0.82
CA TRP A 29 1.00 -29.86 0.96
C TRP A 29 0.90 -30.62 -0.36
N ALA A 30 0.62 -29.94 -1.46
CA ALA A 30 0.59 -30.56 -2.79
C ALA A 30 1.97 -31.13 -3.17
N VAL A 31 3.06 -30.42 -2.88
CA VAL A 31 4.43 -30.90 -3.12
C VAL A 31 4.79 -32.09 -2.20
N VAL A 32 4.39 -32.06 -0.92
CA VAL A 32 4.58 -33.18 0.00
C VAL A 32 3.79 -34.42 -0.45
N ALA A 33 2.55 -34.24 -0.93
CA ALA A 33 1.73 -35.31 -1.46
C ALA A 33 2.29 -35.89 -2.77
N MET A 34 2.71 -35.04 -3.72
CA MET A 34 3.25 -35.47 -5.01
C MET A 34 4.65 -36.09 -4.92
N SER A 35 5.48 -35.65 -3.97
CA SER A 35 6.83 -36.21 -3.76
C SER A 35 6.82 -37.62 -3.14
N GLY A 36 5.66 -38.12 -2.69
CA GLY A 36 5.53 -39.43 -2.04
C GLY A 36 6.24 -39.52 -0.68
N CYS A 37 6.80 -38.41 -0.22
CA CYS A 37 7.65 -38.31 0.95
C CYS A 37 6.91 -38.65 2.26
N ALA A 38 5.59 -38.39 2.31
CA ALA A 38 4.76 -38.71 3.46
C ALA A 38 4.69 -40.23 3.77
N ARG A 39 5.13 -41.09 2.84
CA ARG A 39 5.21 -42.55 3.04
C ARG A 39 6.42 -43.01 3.85
N ILE A 40 7.41 -42.14 4.08
CA ILE A 40 8.64 -42.46 4.83
C ILE A 40 8.79 -41.46 5.98
N ALA A 41 8.71 -41.96 7.22
CA ALA A 41 8.81 -41.13 8.42
C ALA A 41 10.12 -40.32 8.42
N GLY A 42 10.01 -39.00 8.60
CA GLY A 42 11.17 -38.09 8.66
C GLY A 42 11.73 -37.62 7.31
N SER A 43 11.32 -38.22 6.18
CA SER A 43 11.86 -37.85 4.85
C SER A 43 11.46 -36.43 4.40
N CYS A 44 10.44 -35.82 5.01
CA CYS A 44 9.86 -34.54 4.53
C CYS A 44 10.48 -33.32 5.16
N GLY A 45 11.35 -33.48 6.15
CA GLY A 45 12.08 -32.39 6.78
C GLY A 45 12.77 -31.46 5.76
N PRO A 46 13.59 -31.97 4.83
CA PRO A 46 14.27 -31.15 3.83
C PRO A 46 13.32 -30.39 2.89
N ILE A 47 12.23 -31.03 2.45
CA ILE A 47 11.22 -30.42 1.57
C ILE A 47 10.45 -29.32 2.30
N ILE A 48 10.11 -29.55 3.56
CA ILE A 48 9.43 -28.56 4.40
C ILE A 48 10.36 -27.38 4.68
N LEU A 49 11.64 -27.62 4.98
CA LEU A 49 12.64 -26.58 5.23
C LEU A 49 12.91 -25.72 3.99
N THR A 50 13.00 -26.32 2.81
CA THR A 50 13.15 -25.56 1.55
C THR A 50 11.89 -24.76 1.22
N MET A 51 10.71 -25.36 1.36
CA MET A 51 9.44 -24.65 1.13
C MET A 51 9.26 -23.45 2.07
N THR A 52 9.53 -23.64 3.36
CA THR A 52 9.37 -22.58 4.36
C THR A 52 10.50 -21.55 4.34
N GLY A 53 11.74 -21.98 4.11
CA GLY A 53 12.92 -21.11 4.17
C GLY A 53 13.21 -20.32 2.90
N THR A 54 12.80 -20.79 1.71
CA THR A 54 13.15 -20.13 0.44
C THR A 54 11.95 -19.86 -0.45
N VAL A 55 11.10 -20.87 -0.71
CA VAL A 55 10.00 -20.75 -1.67
C VAL A 55 8.92 -19.80 -1.19
N LYS A 56 8.48 -19.94 0.07
CA LYS A 56 7.45 -19.05 0.65
C LYS A 56 7.89 -17.57 0.67
N PRO A 57 9.06 -17.21 1.24
CA PRO A 57 9.55 -15.83 1.19
C PRO A 57 9.70 -15.31 -0.24
N ALA A 58 10.27 -16.09 -1.16
CA ALA A 58 10.44 -15.69 -2.55
C ALA A 58 9.09 -15.40 -3.24
N GLY A 59 8.07 -16.24 -2.99
CA GLY A 59 6.72 -16.03 -3.48
C GLY A 59 6.08 -14.76 -2.95
N VAL A 60 6.26 -14.46 -1.65
CA VAL A 60 5.78 -13.20 -1.04
C VAL A 60 6.46 -11.98 -1.67
N TYR A 61 7.78 -12.03 -1.87
CA TYR A 61 8.51 -10.94 -2.53
C TYR A 61 8.07 -10.76 -3.98
N LEU A 62 7.83 -11.84 -4.71
CA LEU A 62 7.37 -11.79 -6.10
C LEU A 62 5.96 -11.20 -6.21
N ALA A 63 5.02 -11.66 -5.36
CA ALA A 63 3.68 -11.08 -5.29
C ALA A 63 3.73 -9.59 -4.95
N GLY A 64 4.54 -9.23 -3.95
CA GLY A 64 4.77 -7.84 -3.57
C GLY A 64 5.35 -6.99 -4.71
N GLY A 65 6.33 -7.51 -5.44
CA GLY A 65 6.91 -6.86 -6.61
C GLY A 65 5.91 -6.61 -7.72
N ILE A 66 5.02 -7.58 -8.00
CA ILE A 66 3.93 -7.42 -8.96
C ILE A 66 2.97 -6.31 -8.51
N ILE A 67 2.52 -6.34 -7.25
CA ILE A 67 1.61 -5.33 -6.69
C ILE A 67 2.23 -3.93 -6.84
N LEU A 68 3.50 -3.77 -6.50
CA LEU A 68 4.22 -2.51 -6.62
C LEU A 68 4.30 -2.04 -8.08
N ALA A 69 4.75 -2.89 -8.99
CA ALA A 69 4.87 -2.55 -10.41
C ALA A 69 3.52 -2.13 -11.02
N VAL A 70 2.46 -2.86 -10.69
CA VAL A 70 1.09 -2.60 -11.15
C VAL A 70 0.54 -1.31 -10.54
N THR A 71 0.85 -1.03 -9.27
CA THR A 71 0.50 0.22 -8.57
C THR A 71 1.15 1.42 -9.25
N VAL A 72 2.45 1.35 -9.57
CA VAL A 72 3.17 2.41 -10.29
C VAL A 72 2.61 2.60 -11.70
N ALA A 73 2.40 1.51 -12.44
CA ALA A 73 1.84 1.57 -13.78
C ALA A 73 0.43 2.22 -13.79
N ARG A 74 -0.44 1.84 -12.85
CA ARG A 74 -1.78 2.41 -12.70
C ARG A 74 -1.73 3.89 -12.33
N THR A 75 -0.84 4.26 -11.41
CA THR A 75 -0.62 5.67 -11.02
C THR A 75 -0.24 6.53 -12.22
N ARG A 76 0.65 6.02 -13.09
CA ARG A 76 1.05 6.70 -14.33
C ARG A 76 -0.10 6.75 -15.35
N TYR A 77 -0.87 5.67 -15.48
CA TYR A 77 -1.99 5.58 -16.41
C TYR A 77 -3.11 6.60 -16.07
N ILE A 78 -3.41 6.80 -14.79
CA ILE A 78 -4.40 7.79 -14.33
C ILE A 78 -3.87 9.24 -14.46
N GLY A 79 -2.58 9.42 -14.74
CA GLY A 79 -1.96 10.75 -14.90
C GLY A 79 -1.50 11.40 -13.59
N LEU A 80 -1.36 10.63 -12.50
CA LEU A 80 -0.73 11.12 -11.28
C LEU A 80 0.79 11.29 -11.47
N GLY A 81 1.36 12.27 -10.76
CA GLY A 81 2.79 12.57 -10.82
C GLY A 81 3.67 11.46 -10.25
N TRP A 82 4.94 11.43 -10.64
CA TRP A 82 5.94 10.44 -10.19
C TRP A 82 6.11 10.36 -8.67
N ALA A 83 5.89 11.46 -7.96
CA ALA A 83 5.96 11.51 -6.49
C ALA A 83 5.02 10.51 -5.81
N TRP A 84 3.86 10.21 -6.43
CA TRP A 84 2.92 9.21 -5.92
C TRP A 84 3.45 7.78 -6.04
N GLY A 85 4.13 7.47 -7.16
CA GLY A 85 4.80 6.19 -7.33
C GLY A 85 5.95 6.00 -6.33
N LEU A 86 6.72 7.06 -6.07
CA LEU A 86 7.78 7.04 -5.07
C LEU A 86 7.21 6.86 -3.65
N SER A 87 6.13 7.56 -3.32
CA SER A 87 5.46 7.43 -2.01
C SER A 87 4.92 6.01 -1.81
N ALA A 88 4.28 5.43 -2.84
CA ALA A 88 3.81 4.05 -2.81
C ALA A 88 4.97 3.04 -2.64
N PHE A 89 6.10 3.28 -3.31
CA PHE A 89 7.32 2.47 -3.12
C PHE A 89 7.82 2.54 -1.67
N ILE A 90 7.88 3.75 -1.09
CA ILE A 90 8.32 3.95 0.28
C ILE A 90 7.39 3.20 1.26
N TRP A 91 6.08 3.34 1.10
CA TRP A 91 5.12 2.64 1.95
C TRP A 91 5.18 1.13 1.78
N PHE A 92 5.41 0.64 0.56
CA PHE A 92 5.59 -0.77 0.28
C PHE A 92 6.83 -1.34 0.97
N VAL A 93 7.99 -0.69 0.83
CA VAL A 93 9.23 -1.15 1.49
C VAL A 93 9.10 -1.10 3.02
N ALA A 94 8.48 -0.05 3.56
CA ALA A 94 8.23 0.05 5.00
C ALA A 94 7.28 -1.04 5.52
N SER A 95 6.34 -1.49 4.71
CA SER A 95 5.35 -2.50 5.09
C SER A 95 5.73 -3.93 4.71
N ALA A 96 6.76 -4.14 3.88
CA ALA A 96 7.26 -5.45 3.46
C ALA A 96 7.44 -6.51 4.57
N PRO A 97 7.94 -6.19 5.79
CA PRO A 97 8.05 -7.19 6.84
C PRO A 97 6.69 -7.69 7.38
N PHE A 98 5.62 -6.91 7.27
CA PHE A 98 4.33 -7.25 7.84
C PHE A 98 3.62 -8.42 7.13
N PRO A 99 3.53 -8.48 5.78
CA PRO A 99 3.03 -9.67 5.08
C PRO A 99 3.84 -10.94 5.37
N LEU A 100 5.14 -10.81 5.62
CA LEU A 100 5.98 -11.94 6.02
C LEU A 100 5.65 -12.44 7.43
N LEU A 101 5.32 -11.54 8.37
CA LEU A 101 4.83 -11.88 9.70
C LEU A 101 3.46 -12.59 9.65
N LEU A 102 2.57 -12.17 8.74
CA LEU A 102 1.30 -12.86 8.50
C LEU A 102 1.52 -14.27 7.95
N ALA A 103 2.46 -14.42 7.01
CA ALA A 103 2.80 -15.72 6.41
C ALA A 103 3.41 -16.70 7.44
N SER A 104 4.20 -16.21 8.40
CA SER A 104 4.75 -17.04 9.48
C SER A 104 3.75 -17.27 10.61
N GLY A 105 2.88 -16.31 10.90
CA GLY A 105 1.92 -16.36 12.02
C GLY A 105 0.72 -17.28 11.84
N TRP A 106 0.35 -17.56 10.60
CA TRP A 106 -0.74 -18.50 10.28
C TRP A 106 -0.44 -19.95 10.69
N THR A 107 0.80 -20.27 11.09
CA THR A 107 1.19 -21.57 11.69
C THR A 107 0.58 -21.83 13.09
N GLY A 108 -0.38 -21.01 13.54
CA GLY A 108 -1.20 -21.25 14.73
C GLY A 108 -0.72 -20.57 16.02
N GLN A 109 0.27 -19.67 15.93
CA GLN A 109 0.91 -19.05 17.09
C GLN A 109 0.58 -17.55 17.27
N LEU A 110 0.00 -16.88 16.27
CA LEU A 110 -0.28 -15.44 16.35
C LEU A 110 -1.75 -15.15 16.66
N LYS A 111 -1.99 -14.47 17.79
CA LYS A 111 -3.31 -13.94 18.15
C LYS A 111 -3.68 -12.79 17.20
N ALA A 112 -4.94 -12.70 16.78
CA ALA A 112 -5.41 -11.61 15.91
C ALA A 112 -5.10 -10.21 16.50
N GLU A 113 -5.11 -10.09 17.83
CA GLU A 113 -4.73 -8.88 18.58
C GLU A 113 -3.28 -8.46 18.29
N THR A 114 -2.33 -9.39 18.39
CA THR A 114 -0.90 -9.12 18.10
C THR A 114 -0.65 -8.74 16.64
N VAL A 115 -1.47 -9.25 15.72
CA VAL A 115 -1.42 -8.84 14.30
C VAL A 115 -1.85 -7.38 14.15
N LEU A 116 -2.94 -6.98 14.80
CA LEU A 116 -3.41 -5.59 14.75
C LEU A 116 -2.42 -4.61 15.41
N GLU A 117 -1.80 -5.00 16.52
CA GLU A 117 -0.80 -4.18 17.21
C GLU A 117 0.48 -4.00 16.38
N SER A 118 0.86 -5.01 15.60
CA SER A 118 2.04 -4.96 14.74
C SER A 118 1.82 -4.26 13.39
N LEU A 119 0.60 -3.75 13.13
CA LEU A 119 0.23 -3.21 11.83
C LEU A 119 0.96 -1.89 11.54
N PRO A 120 1.83 -1.84 10.51
CA PRO A 120 2.58 -0.62 10.21
C PRO A 120 1.64 0.47 9.69
N VAL A 121 1.77 1.70 10.18
CA VAL A 121 0.98 2.83 9.67
C VAL A 121 1.19 3.03 8.17
N ALA A 122 2.42 2.79 7.68
CA ALA A 122 2.74 2.83 6.25
C ALA A 122 1.88 1.85 5.42
N PHE A 123 1.51 0.70 5.98
CA PHE A 123 0.63 -0.26 5.32
C PHE A 123 -0.78 0.32 5.11
N LEU A 124 -1.30 1.08 6.09
CA LEU A 124 -2.61 1.74 5.97
C LEU A 124 -2.62 2.80 4.85
N PHE A 125 -1.56 3.61 4.75
CA PHE A 125 -1.41 4.56 3.65
C PHE A 125 -1.37 3.86 2.29
N LEU A 126 -0.61 2.76 2.20
CA LEU A 126 -0.53 1.96 0.97
C LEU A 126 -1.89 1.39 0.58
N VAL A 127 -2.61 0.77 1.53
CA VAL A 127 -3.92 0.17 1.27
C VAL A 127 -4.94 1.22 0.85
N ALA A 128 -5.00 2.36 1.55
CA ALA A 128 -5.89 3.46 1.19
C ALA A 128 -5.59 4.01 -0.22
N PHE A 129 -4.31 4.17 -0.55
CA PHE A 129 -3.89 4.61 -1.88
C PHE A 129 -4.21 3.59 -2.97
N CYS A 130 -3.91 2.31 -2.75
CA CYS A 130 -4.24 1.21 -3.66
C CYS A 130 -5.75 1.10 -3.91
N ALA A 131 -6.57 1.23 -2.87
CA ALA A 131 -8.02 1.25 -3.00
C ALA A 131 -8.49 2.44 -3.85
N TYR A 132 -7.91 3.62 -3.65
CA TYR A 132 -8.24 4.82 -4.40
C TYR A 132 -7.88 4.73 -5.89
N ILE A 133 -6.68 4.26 -6.24
CA ILE A 133 -6.28 4.11 -7.66
C ILE A 133 -7.04 2.97 -8.39
N GLY A 134 -7.68 2.08 -7.62
CA GLY A 134 -8.60 1.07 -8.13
C GLY A 134 -9.93 1.66 -8.62
N TRP A 135 -10.25 2.91 -8.28
CA TRP A 135 -11.48 3.58 -8.70
C TRP A 135 -11.48 3.91 -10.21
N SER A 136 -12.69 4.00 -10.79
CA SER A 136 -12.87 4.29 -12.21
C SER A 136 -12.90 5.80 -12.50
N PHE A 137 -11.72 6.38 -12.72
CA PHE A 137 -11.61 7.78 -13.18
C PHE A 137 -11.92 7.93 -14.68
N GLU A 138 -11.82 6.84 -15.44
CA GLU A 138 -11.97 6.82 -16.91
C GLU A 138 -13.42 6.99 -17.37
N ASP A 139 -14.39 6.45 -16.62
CA ASP A 139 -15.80 6.44 -17.02
C ASP A 139 -16.53 7.76 -16.75
N GLY A 140 -16.01 8.61 -15.86
CA GLY A 140 -16.70 9.80 -15.34
C GLY A 140 -16.14 11.15 -15.76
N GLY A 141 -15.09 11.20 -16.59
CA GLY A 141 -14.39 12.45 -16.95
C GLY A 141 -13.75 13.19 -15.75
N GLY A 142 -13.71 12.55 -14.58
CA GLY A 142 -13.21 13.14 -13.34
C GLY A 142 -11.69 13.18 -13.32
N LYS A 143 -11.11 14.37 -13.03
CA LYS A 143 -9.67 14.49 -12.78
C LYS A 143 -9.31 13.84 -11.44
N PRO A 144 -8.19 13.09 -11.34
CA PRO A 144 -7.74 12.54 -10.07
C PRO A 144 -7.50 13.66 -9.04
N LEU A 145 -7.84 13.39 -7.77
CA LEU A 145 -7.74 14.29 -6.61
C LEU A 145 -8.72 15.48 -6.62
N GLY A 146 -9.73 15.46 -7.51
CA GLY A 146 -10.74 16.50 -7.61
C GLY A 146 -10.18 17.87 -8.01
N PRO A 147 -11.02 18.92 -8.10
CA PRO A 147 -10.58 20.26 -8.50
C PRO A 147 -10.16 21.13 -7.31
N TRP A 148 -10.48 20.72 -6.08
CA TRP A 148 -10.30 21.54 -4.89
C TRP A 148 -8.83 21.58 -4.50
N ARG A 149 -8.18 22.71 -4.77
CA ARG A 149 -6.77 22.97 -4.42
C ARG A 149 -6.44 22.70 -2.94
N PRO A 150 -7.23 23.16 -1.95
CA PRO A 150 -6.89 22.94 -0.55
C PRO A 150 -6.98 21.46 -0.17
N LEU A 151 -8.00 20.74 -0.66
CA LEU A 151 -8.16 19.30 -0.44
C LEU A 151 -6.97 18.53 -1.04
N ARG A 152 -6.56 18.87 -2.26
CA ARG A 152 -5.41 18.26 -2.92
C ARG A 152 -4.11 18.52 -2.16
N ALA A 153 -3.90 19.73 -1.69
CA ALA A 153 -2.72 20.09 -0.90
C ALA A 153 -2.69 19.32 0.43
N ALA A 154 -3.83 19.19 1.13
CA ALA A 154 -3.94 18.41 2.35
C ALA A 154 -3.61 16.92 2.09
N ILE A 155 -4.18 16.32 1.05
CA ILE A 155 -3.89 14.93 0.65
C ILE A 155 -2.39 14.74 0.34
N GLN A 156 -1.78 15.66 -0.40
CA GLN A 156 -0.35 15.62 -0.73
C GLN A 156 0.53 15.79 0.51
N ALA A 157 0.18 16.71 1.41
CA ALA A 157 0.91 16.91 2.66
C ALA A 157 0.83 15.68 3.57
N CYS A 158 -0.36 15.08 3.73
CA CYS A 158 -0.52 13.85 4.49
C CYS A 158 0.23 12.67 3.86
N ALA A 159 0.24 12.56 2.53
CA ALA A 159 1.01 11.53 1.82
C ALA A 159 2.53 11.72 2.02
N ALA A 160 3.03 12.96 1.88
CA ALA A 160 4.43 13.29 2.11
C ALA A 160 4.84 13.01 3.56
N TYR A 161 4.02 13.43 4.52
CA TYR A 161 4.23 13.12 5.94
C TYR A 161 4.24 11.60 6.18
N GLY A 162 3.29 10.87 5.61
CA GLY A 162 3.22 9.41 5.68
C GLY A 162 4.45 8.70 5.09
N ALA A 163 5.02 9.24 4.00
CA ALA A 163 6.26 8.74 3.43
C ALA A 163 7.48 9.06 4.31
N LEU A 164 7.57 10.28 4.84
CA LEU A 164 8.66 10.70 5.72
C LEU A 164 8.68 9.90 7.02
N ILE A 165 7.53 9.69 7.65
CA ILE A 165 7.43 8.88 8.87
C ILE A 165 7.78 7.41 8.59
N ALA A 166 7.40 6.87 7.43
CA ALA A 166 7.77 5.53 7.01
C ALA A 166 9.30 5.39 6.85
N VAL A 167 9.96 6.38 6.25
CA VAL A 167 11.44 6.43 6.14
C VAL A 167 12.10 6.54 7.52
N ALA A 168 11.52 7.33 8.42
CA ALA A 168 12.05 7.50 9.78
C ALA A 168 11.93 6.23 10.63
N GLN A 169 10.87 5.44 10.43
CA GLN A 169 10.56 4.28 11.28
C GLN A 169 11.08 2.95 10.72
N ALA A 170 11.15 2.77 9.40
CA ALA A 170 11.51 1.48 8.84
C ALA A 170 13.03 1.30 8.74
N PRO A 171 13.62 0.32 9.44
CA PRO A 171 15.08 0.08 9.43
C PRO A 171 15.58 -0.36 8.05
N ALA A 172 14.69 -0.88 7.20
CA ALA A 172 15.00 -1.21 5.82
C ALA A 172 15.59 -0.03 5.04
N PHE A 173 15.15 1.21 5.29
CA PHE A 173 15.69 2.38 4.59
C PHE A 173 17.11 2.75 5.00
N ALA A 174 17.54 2.37 6.19
CA ALA A 174 18.91 2.57 6.62
C ALA A 174 19.83 1.48 6.05
N ALA A 175 19.35 0.23 6.00
CA ALA A 175 20.12 -0.91 5.51
C ALA A 175 20.21 -1.01 3.98
N LEU A 176 19.14 -0.64 3.25
CA LEU A 176 19.05 -0.83 1.79
C LEU A 176 20.11 -0.06 1.00
N PRO A 177 20.36 1.24 1.23
CA PRO A 177 21.32 2.00 0.44
C PRO A 177 22.75 1.49 0.64
N GLY A 178 23.13 1.15 1.87
CA GLY A 178 24.45 0.60 2.16
C GLY A 178 24.70 -0.76 1.49
N ARG A 179 23.67 -1.61 1.42
CA ARG A 179 23.75 -2.91 0.73
C ARG A 179 23.77 -2.79 -0.79
N LEU A 180 22.98 -1.88 -1.36
CA LEU A 180 22.88 -1.69 -2.81
C LEU A 180 24.11 -0.97 -3.40
N LEU A 181 24.67 -0.01 -2.66
CA LEU A 181 25.81 0.79 -3.09
C LEU A 181 27.16 0.23 -2.61
N GLY A 182 27.15 -0.84 -1.79
CA GLY A 182 28.36 -1.43 -1.21
C GLY A 182 29.09 -0.52 -0.22
N GLN A 183 28.38 0.46 0.38
CA GLN A 183 28.95 1.47 1.26
C GLN A 183 28.34 1.37 2.67
N PRO A 184 28.97 0.63 3.61
CA PRO A 184 28.44 0.44 4.97
C PRO A 184 28.43 1.73 5.80
N SER A 185 29.22 2.73 5.41
CA SER A 185 29.20 4.06 6.04
C SER A 185 27.88 4.80 5.78
N LEU A 186 27.27 4.64 4.59
CA LEU A 186 25.98 5.27 4.28
C LEU A 186 24.85 4.71 5.15
N SER A 187 24.85 3.41 5.43
CA SER A 187 23.87 2.81 6.34
C SER A 187 24.01 3.37 7.75
N ALA A 188 25.24 3.48 8.28
CA ALA A 188 25.47 4.04 9.61
C ALA A 188 25.02 5.51 9.73
N TRP A 189 25.26 6.32 8.69
CA TRP A 189 24.78 7.71 8.64
C TRP A 189 23.25 7.80 8.62
N LEU A 190 22.58 6.95 7.84
CA LEU A 190 21.12 6.91 7.78
C LEU A 190 20.50 6.42 9.08
N GLU A 191 21.08 5.38 9.71
CA GLU A 191 20.67 4.88 11.03
C GLU A 191 20.77 5.97 12.10
N ALA A 192 21.82 6.80 12.06
CA ALA A 192 21.98 7.92 12.99
C ALA A 192 20.99 9.08 12.73
N LEU A 193 20.50 9.24 11.49
CA LEU A 193 19.58 10.30 11.09
C LEU A 193 18.11 9.95 11.39
N GLN A 194 17.74 8.68 11.27
CA GLN A 194 16.38 8.18 11.51
C GLN A 194 15.75 8.60 12.86
N PRO A 195 16.42 8.47 14.02
CA PRO A 195 15.83 8.86 15.30
C PRO A 195 15.56 10.37 15.35
N ARG A 196 16.47 11.20 14.83
CA ARG A 196 16.27 12.67 14.76
C ARG A 196 15.08 13.04 13.88
N LEU A 197 14.94 12.37 12.73
CA LEU A 197 13.82 12.58 11.82
C LEU A 197 12.50 12.17 12.49
N ARG A 198 12.50 11.07 13.23
CA ARG A 198 11.34 10.59 13.99
C ARG A 198 10.95 11.58 15.09
N ASP A 199 11.90 12.11 15.85
CA ASP A 199 11.64 13.09 16.91
C ASP A 199 11.01 14.38 16.35
N LEU A 200 11.53 14.87 15.21
CA LEU A 200 10.97 16.04 14.53
C LEU A 200 9.55 15.78 14.00
N LEU A 201 9.29 14.60 13.43
CA LEU A 201 7.98 14.25 12.84
C LEU A 201 6.91 13.93 13.89
N THR A 202 7.32 13.53 15.08
CA THR A 202 6.44 13.24 16.22
C THR A 202 6.36 14.39 17.22
N PHE A 203 7.07 15.50 16.98
CA PHE A 203 7.21 16.63 17.90
C PHE A 203 7.65 16.20 19.31
N GLY A 204 8.49 15.16 19.40
CA GLY A 204 8.94 14.58 20.67
C GLY A 204 7.88 13.80 21.46
N THR A 205 6.77 13.41 20.81
CA THR A 205 5.78 12.52 21.43
C THR A 205 6.11 11.06 21.12
N ASP A 206 6.08 10.19 22.14
CA ASP A 206 6.42 8.77 21.97
C ASP A 206 5.38 7.94 21.18
N GLY A 207 4.28 8.58 20.74
CA GLY A 207 3.12 7.91 20.13
C GLY A 207 3.01 8.09 18.61
N ASN A 208 2.47 7.07 17.94
CA ASN A 208 2.12 7.12 16.51
C ASN A 208 0.80 7.88 16.23
N GLY A 209 0.23 8.57 17.21
CA GLY A 209 -1.09 9.21 17.12
C GLY A 209 -1.21 10.20 15.96
N LEU A 210 -0.17 11.01 15.73
CA LEU A 210 -0.11 11.96 14.61
C LEU A 210 -0.08 11.25 13.25
N ALA A 211 0.61 10.11 13.15
CA ALA A 211 0.65 9.29 11.94
C ALA A 211 -0.71 8.68 11.62
N TYR A 212 -1.43 8.20 12.63
CA TYR A 212 -2.81 7.72 12.46
C TYR A 212 -3.78 8.84 12.08
N LEU A 213 -3.66 10.02 12.70
CA LEU A 213 -4.47 11.19 12.35
C LEU A 213 -4.22 11.60 10.90
N ALA A 214 -2.96 11.72 10.49
CA ALA A 214 -2.59 12.02 9.11
C ALA A 214 -3.12 10.97 8.12
N CYS A 215 -3.08 9.69 8.50
CA CYS A 215 -3.68 8.60 7.71
C CYS A 215 -5.20 8.74 7.59
N GLY A 216 -5.89 9.10 8.68
CA GLY A 216 -7.32 9.34 8.69
C GLY A 216 -7.72 10.50 7.77
N VAL A 217 -7.01 11.63 7.89
CA VAL A 217 -7.20 12.79 7.02
C VAL A 217 -6.92 12.43 5.56
N PHE A 218 -5.84 11.70 5.29
CA PHE A 218 -5.51 11.21 3.95
C PHE A 218 -6.64 10.36 3.36
N ALA A 219 -7.11 9.33 4.08
CA ALA A 219 -8.18 8.44 3.62
C ALA A 219 -9.50 9.20 3.39
N SER A 220 -9.89 10.07 4.34
CA SER A 220 -11.09 10.90 4.19
C SER A 220 -10.97 11.87 3.01
N GLY A 221 -9.77 12.43 2.78
CA GLY A 221 -9.50 13.35 1.70
C GLY A 221 -9.61 12.67 0.34
N LEU A 222 -9.06 11.44 0.23
CA LEU A 222 -9.22 10.61 -0.96
C LEU A 222 -10.69 10.32 -1.24
N MET A 223 -11.47 9.93 -0.23
CA MET A 223 -12.91 9.67 -0.39
C MET A 223 -13.69 10.94 -0.78
N LEU A 224 -13.41 12.08 -0.15
CA LEU A 224 -13.99 13.37 -0.49
C LEU A 224 -13.66 13.79 -1.93
N SER A 225 -12.46 13.44 -2.41
CA SER A 225 -12.06 13.74 -3.79
C SER A 225 -12.81 12.91 -4.84
N LEU A 226 -13.44 11.78 -4.44
CA LEU A 226 -14.28 10.96 -5.30
C LEU A 226 -15.73 11.46 -5.37
N VAL A 227 -16.15 12.35 -4.47
CA VAL A 227 -17.52 12.86 -4.45
C VAL A 227 -17.80 13.58 -5.76
N PRO A 228 -18.82 13.14 -6.54
CA PRO A 228 -19.09 13.71 -7.84
C PRO A 228 -19.44 15.19 -7.72
N GLN A 229 -18.71 16.02 -8.47
CA GLN A 229 -18.94 17.47 -8.56
C GLN A 229 -20.36 17.82 -9.01
N ASN A 230 -21.07 16.87 -9.62
CA ASN A 230 -22.48 17.00 -9.97
C ASN A 230 -23.36 17.26 -8.74
N ILE A 231 -23.01 16.80 -7.53
CA ILE A 231 -23.83 17.07 -6.33
C ILE A 231 -23.72 18.54 -5.92
N VAL A 232 -22.53 19.14 -6.05
CA VAL A 232 -22.30 20.57 -5.77
C VAL A 232 -22.93 21.44 -6.88
N GLN A 233 -22.87 21.00 -8.15
CA GLN A 233 -23.54 21.67 -9.25
C GLN A 233 -25.07 21.51 -9.23
N LEU A 234 -25.60 20.38 -8.75
CA LEU A 234 -27.04 20.20 -8.51
C LEU A 234 -27.50 21.13 -7.38
N GLY A 235 -26.76 21.23 -6.28
CA GLY A 235 -27.04 22.19 -5.21
C GLY A 235 -27.04 23.64 -5.71
N ALA A 236 -26.08 24.01 -6.55
CA ALA A 236 -26.04 25.33 -7.18
C ALA A 236 -27.18 25.55 -8.21
N ARG A 237 -27.66 24.51 -8.90
CA ARG A 237 -28.84 24.59 -9.77
C ARG A 237 -30.16 24.69 -8.99
N PHE A 238 -30.24 24.09 -7.81
CA PHE A 238 -31.40 24.24 -6.92
C PHE A 238 -31.41 25.59 -6.19
N LEU A 239 -30.24 26.20 -5.97
CA LEU A 239 -30.09 27.53 -5.36
C LEU A 239 -30.07 28.68 -6.39
N ALA A 240 -30.02 28.38 -7.68
CA ALA A 240 -30.24 29.39 -8.71
C ALA A 240 -31.72 29.81 -8.64
N PRO A 241 -32.04 31.09 -8.37
CA PRO A 241 -33.42 31.53 -8.39
C PRO A 241 -33.97 31.26 -9.80
N PHE A 242 -35.14 30.61 -9.86
CA PHE A 242 -35.93 30.42 -11.07
C PHE A 242 -36.28 31.80 -11.66
N MET A 243 -35.36 32.44 -12.39
CA MET A 243 -35.70 33.54 -13.27
C MET A 243 -36.29 32.92 -14.54
N LEU A 244 -37.61 32.82 -14.55
CA LEU A 244 -38.40 32.74 -15.78
C LEU A 244 -37.97 33.89 -16.68
N ARG A 245 -37.11 33.59 -17.65
CA ARG A 245 -36.72 34.52 -18.70
C ARG A 245 -37.99 34.82 -19.49
N GLY A 246 -38.47 36.05 -19.35
CA GLY A 246 -39.78 36.48 -19.84
C GLY A 246 -40.00 36.17 -21.32
N SER A 247 -41.19 35.67 -21.63
CA SER A 247 -41.70 35.64 -22.99
C SER A 247 -42.08 37.07 -23.41
N ARG A 248 -41.24 37.67 -24.25
CA ARG A 248 -41.65 38.71 -25.20
C ARG A 248 -40.99 38.38 -26.52
N HIS A 249 -41.72 37.66 -27.37
CA HIS A 249 -42.20 38.11 -28.68
C HIS A 249 -42.95 36.97 -29.37
#